data_AF-A0A9W6QAQ7-F1
#
_entry.id   AF-A0A9W6QAQ7-F1
#
_cell.length_a   1.000
_cell.length_b   1.000
_cell.length_c   1.000
_cell.angle_alpha   90.00
_cell.angle_beta   90.00
_cell.angle_gamma   90.00
#
_symmetry.space_group_name_H-M   'P 1'
#
loop_
_entity.id
_entity.type
_entity.pdbx_description
1 polymer ?
#
loop_
_entity_poly.entity_id
_entity_poly.type
_entity_poly.pdbx_seq_one_letter_code
_entity_poly.pdbx_strand_id
1 'polypeptide(L)'
;MSLTTWSHDGDLYCALFTETGVDGSRVGHFELSEARVVPGGGPGVPDSPAPGPTAVTVVVRALEPEDQPVVFFGDGSTLPFAVLQHFVAMVAARLEGAGA
;
A
#
# COMPACT_ATOMS: atom_id res chain seq x y z
N MET A 1 2.00 10.91 -2.69
CA MET A 1 1.98 9.50 -3.10
C MET A 1 3.37 8.91 -2.86
N SER A 2 3.47 7.70 -2.30
CA SER A 2 4.75 6.98 -2.13
C SER A 2 4.56 5.49 -2.39
N LEU A 3 5.51 4.87 -3.08
CA LEU A 3 5.51 3.44 -3.37
C LEU A 3 6.67 2.76 -2.62
N THR A 4 6.36 1.72 -1.87
CA THR A 4 7.33 0.84 -1.23
C THR A 4 7.25 -0.54 -1.85
N THR A 5 8.39 -1.17 -2.09
CA THR A 5 8.45 -2.52 -2.64
C THR A 5 9.34 -3.41 -1.78
N TRP A 6 9.00 -4.70 -1.69
CA TRP A 6 9.79 -5.71 -1.00
C TRP A 6 9.55 -7.07 -1.63
N SER A 7 10.54 -7.96 -1.51
CA SER A 7 10.43 -9.34 -1.96
C SER A 7 10.06 -10.27 -0.82
N HIS A 8 9.29 -11.31 -1.13
CA HIS A 8 8.99 -12.43 -0.24
C HIS A 8 8.92 -13.71 -1.06
N ASP A 9 9.73 -14.71 -0.71
CA ASP A 9 9.80 -16.02 -1.39
C ASP A 9 10.00 -15.97 -2.92
N GLY A 10 10.67 -14.92 -3.41
CA GLY A 10 10.96 -14.73 -4.85
C GLY A 10 9.93 -13.87 -5.58
N ASP A 11 8.76 -13.64 -4.98
CA ASP A 11 7.74 -12.73 -5.50
C ASP A 11 8.00 -11.30 -5.01
N LEU A 12 7.57 -10.32 -5.80
CA LEU A 12 7.71 -8.90 -5.50
C LEU A 12 6.36 -8.32 -5.11
N TYR A 13 6.32 -7.56 -4.02
CA TYR A 13 5.12 -6.92 -3.51
C TYR A 13 5.28 -5.40 -3.47
N CYS A 14 4.15 -4.72 -3.57
CA CYS A 14 4.02 -3.26 -3.58
C CYS A 14 3.06 -2.82 -2.49
N ALA A 15 3.43 -1.76 -1.77
CA ALA A 15 2.54 -0.95 -0.95
C ALA A 15 2.51 0.47 -1.51
N LEU A 16 1.37 0.89 -2.05
CA LEU A 16 1.14 2.25 -2.51
C LEU A 16 0.43 3.04 -1.42
N PHE A 17 0.99 4.19 -1.05
CA PHE A 17 0.31 5.15 -0.19
C PHE A 17 -0.09 6.39 -0.97
N THR A 18 -1.37 6.74 -0.90
CA THR A 18 -1.96 7.92 -1.52
C THR A 18 -2.70 8.71 -0.46
N GLU A 19 -2.44 10.01 -0.38
CA GLU A 19 -3.18 10.94 0.47
C GLU A 19 -4.00 11.86 -0.44
N THR A 20 -5.30 11.95 -0.17
CA THR A 20 -6.22 12.85 -0.87
C THR A 20 -6.82 13.84 0.13
N GLY A 21 -6.92 15.10 -0.28
CA GLY A 21 -7.69 16.11 0.43
C GLY A 21 -9.10 16.16 -0.13
N VAL A 22 -10.12 15.90 0.69
CA VAL A 22 -11.53 16.03 0.33
C VAL A 22 -12.22 16.88 1.39
N ASP A 23 -12.81 18.00 0.98
CA ASP A 23 -13.62 18.88 1.85
C ASP A 23 -12.93 19.29 3.16
N GLY A 24 -11.62 19.55 3.12
CA GLY A 24 -10.82 19.96 4.29
C GLY A 24 -10.34 18.80 5.16
N SER A 25 -10.77 17.56 4.90
CA SER A 25 -10.28 16.34 5.54
C SER A 25 -9.19 15.66 4.70
N ARG A 26 -8.23 15.02 5.36
CA ARG A 26 -7.20 14.20 4.72
C ARG A 26 -7.60 12.74 4.81
N VAL A 27 -7.60 12.04 3.68
CA VAL A 27 -7.84 10.60 3.61
C VAL A 27 -6.60 9.90 3.05
N GLY A 28 -5.99 9.05 3.87
CA GLY A 28 -4.90 8.17 3.50
C GLY A 28 -5.42 6.82 3.01
N HIS A 29 -4.89 6.35 1.89
CA HIS A 29 -5.14 5.02 1.33
C HIS A 29 -3.81 4.28 1.25
N PHE A 30 -3.74 3.11 1.88
CA PHE A 30 -2.64 2.17 1.73
C PHE A 30 -3.13 0.96 0.94
N GLU A 31 -2.47 0.63 -0.16
CA GLU A 31 -2.89 -0.43 -1.06
C GLU A 31 -1.75 -1.45 -1.22
N LEU A 32 -2.02 -2.70 -0.82
CA LEU A 32 -1.12 -3.84 -0.97
C LEU A 32 -1.49 -4.62 -2.23
N SER A 33 -0.48 -4.95 -3.03
CA SER A 33 -0.60 -5.81 -4.21
C SER A 33 0.67 -6.61 -4.45
N GLU A 34 0.56 -7.73 -5.16
CA GLU A 34 1.71 -8.28 -5.87
C GLU A 34 2.12 -7.29 -6.97
N ALA A 35 3.42 -7.07 -7.12
CA ALA A 35 3.95 -6.12 -8.08
C ALA A 35 3.84 -6.68 -9.50
N ARG A 36 3.48 -5.81 -10.46
CA ARG A 36 3.70 -6.09 -11.88
C ARG A 36 5.01 -5.44 -12.33
N VAL A 37 5.61 -6.00 -13.37
CA VAL A 37 6.79 -5.43 -14.02
C VAL A 37 6.35 -4.52 -15.17
N VAL A 38 6.81 -3.27 -15.17
CA VAL A 38 6.62 -2.33 -16.28
C VAL A 38 7.92 -2.29 -17.08
N PRO A 39 7.88 -2.64 -18.38
CA PRO A 39 9.07 -2.64 -19.22
C PRO A 39 9.73 -1.26 -19.30
N GLY A 40 11.06 -1.25 -19.31
CA GLY A 40 11.84 -0.05 -19.60
C GLY A 40 11.50 0.52 -20.98
N GLY A 41 11.24 1.83 -21.05
CA GLY A 41 10.79 2.52 -22.28
C GLY A 41 11.83 2.62 -23.41
N GLY A 42 12.97 1.91 -23.31
CA GLY A 42 14.02 1.92 -24.32
C GLY A 42 15.26 1.13 -23.90
N PRO A 43 16.23 0.97 -24.83
CA PRO A 43 17.47 0.24 -24.56
C PRO A 43 18.23 0.82 -23.37
N GLY A 44 18.58 -0.02 -22.39
CA GLY A 44 19.33 0.38 -21.20
C GLY A 44 18.49 0.99 -20.07
N VAL A 45 17.19 1.15 -20.25
CA VAL A 45 16.27 1.51 -19.16
C VAL A 45 15.83 0.22 -18.47
N PRO A 46 16.09 0.05 -17.16
CA PRO A 46 15.66 -1.15 -16.44
C PRO A 46 14.14 -1.17 -16.29
N ASP A 47 13.59 -2.38 -16.26
CA ASP A 47 12.21 -2.59 -15.89
C ASP A 47 11.96 -2.10 -14.46
N SER A 48 10.76 -1.60 -14.21
CA SER A 48 10.40 -0.99 -12.92
C SER A 48 9.17 -1.67 -12.34
N PRO A 49 9.14 -1.91 -11.02
CA PRO A 49 7.94 -2.44 -10.39
C PRO A 49 6.83 -1.39 -10.35
N ALA A 50 5.60 -1.86 -10.51
CA ALA A 50 4.39 -1.09 -10.31
C ALA A 50 3.37 -1.90 -9.50
N PRO A 51 2.43 -1.26 -8.79
CA PRO A 51 1.34 -1.97 -8.12
C PRO A 51 0.57 -2.86 -9.09
N GLY A 52 0.22 -4.09 -8.69
CA GLY A 52 -0.71 -4.94 -9.42
C GLY A 52 -2.16 -4.62 -9.08
N PRO A 53 -3.10 -5.55 -9.36
CA PRO A 53 -4.43 -5.52 -8.76
C PRO A 53 -4.35 -5.49 -7.22
N THR A 54 -5.12 -4.61 -6.60
CA THR A 54 -5.08 -4.41 -5.14
C THR A 54 -5.71 -5.60 -4.41
N ALA A 55 -4.93 -6.21 -3.50
CA ALA A 55 -5.36 -7.33 -2.66
C ALA A 55 -5.88 -6.86 -1.30
N VAL A 56 -5.31 -5.78 -0.72
CA VAL A 56 -5.77 -5.19 0.54
C VAL A 56 -5.69 -3.67 0.46
N THR A 57 -6.71 -3.00 0.97
CA THR A 57 -6.72 -1.54 1.15
C THR A 57 -6.94 -1.20 2.61
N VAL A 58 -6.12 -0.32 3.18
CA VAL A 58 -6.39 0.34 4.46
C VAL A 58 -6.75 1.79 4.19
N VAL A 59 -7.92 2.21 4.67
CA VAL A 59 -8.40 3.58 4.57
C VAL A 59 -8.32 4.23 5.94
N VAL A 60 -7.64 5.38 5.98
CA VAL A 60 -7.46 6.20 7.17
C VAL A 60 -8.06 7.55 6.89
N ARG A 61 -9.15 7.89 7.56
CA ARG A 61 -9.76 9.23 7.50
C ARG A 61 -9.13 10.08 8.59
N ALA A 62 -9.14 11.42 8.43
CA ALA A 62 -8.70 12.33 9.48
C ALA A 62 -9.39 11.91 10.78
N LEU A 63 -8.57 11.45 11.74
CA LEU A 63 -9.01 10.77 12.95
C LEU A 63 -9.76 11.76 13.84
N GLU A 64 -11.07 11.88 13.67
CA GLU A 64 -11.90 12.14 14.83
C GLU A 64 -11.68 10.97 15.81
N PRO A 65 -11.74 11.17 17.14
CA PRO A 65 -11.37 10.15 18.13
C PRO A 65 -12.11 8.81 17.98
N GLU A 66 -13.26 8.80 17.32
CA GLU A 66 -14.09 7.63 17.03
C GLU A 66 -13.76 6.90 15.71
N ASP A 67 -13.04 7.52 14.79
CA ASP A 67 -12.78 6.95 13.46
C ASP A 67 -11.54 6.04 13.49
N GLN A 68 -11.75 4.73 13.45
CA GLN A 68 -10.65 3.76 13.31
C GLN A 68 -10.31 3.51 11.84
N PRO A 69 -9.04 3.21 11.50
CA PRO A 69 -8.67 2.72 10.17
C PRO A 69 -9.51 1.49 9.77
N VAL A 70 -10.01 1.48 8.53
CA VAL A 70 -10.82 0.38 7.99
C VAL A 70 -9.99 -0.39 6.96
N VAL A 71 -10.10 -1.72 7.00
CA VAL A 71 -9.39 -2.63 6.08
C VAL A 71 -10.40 -3.30 5.15
N PHE A 72 -10.09 -3.31 3.85
CA PHE A 72 -10.83 -3.98 2.80
C PHE A 72 -9.94 -5.02 2.13
N PHE A 73 -10.50 -6.21 1.86
CA PHE A 73 -9.82 -7.28 1.13
C PHE A 73 -10.42 -7.40 -0.28
N GLY A 74 -9.57 -7.54 -1.28
CA GLY A 74 -9.98 -7.79 -2.66
C GLY A 74 -10.55 -9.21 -2.81
N ASP A 75 -11.64 -9.33 -3.56
CA ASP A 75 -12.29 -10.62 -3.79
C ASP A 75 -11.35 -11.62 -4.49
N GLY A 76 -11.29 -12.84 -3.95
CA GLY A 76 -10.50 -13.94 -4.51
C GLY A 76 -8.97 -13.77 -4.40
N SER A 77 -8.48 -12.70 -3.75
CA SER A 77 -7.06 -12.50 -3.53
C SER A 77 -6.57 -13.31 -2.32
N THR A 78 -5.48 -14.06 -2.50
CA THR A 78 -4.77 -14.73 -1.40
C THR A 78 -3.38 -14.13 -1.26
N LEU A 79 -2.95 -13.92 -0.02
CA LEU A 79 -1.62 -13.38 0.29
C LEU A 79 -0.90 -14.28 1.30
N PRO A 80 0.42 -14.43 1.19
CA PRO A 80 1.20 -14.99 2.29
C PRO A 80 1.00 -14.16 3.55
N PHE A 81 0.78 -14.83 4.69
CA PHE A 81 0.50 -14.12 5.95
C PHE A 81 1.63 -13.17 6.36
N ALA A 82 2.89 -13.56 6.12
CA ALA A 82 4.06 -12.73 6.40
C ALA A 82 4.07 -11.41 5.59
N VAL A 83 3.56 -11.43 4.35
CA VAL A 83 3.42 -10.23 3.50
C VAL A 83 2.37 -9.29 4.10
N LEU A 84 1.23 -9.84 4.52
CA LEU A 84 0.18 -9.06 5.20
C LEU A 84 0.70 -8.47 6.53
N GLN A 85 1.42 -9.25 7.33
CA GLN A 85 2.01 -8.76 8.58
C GLN A 85 2.98 -7.61 8.36
N HIS A 86 3.86 -7.72 7.35
CA HIS A 86 4.78 -6.65 6.99
C HIS A 86 4.04 -5.38 6.57
N PHE A 87 3.00 -5.53 5.74
CA PHE A 87 2.16 -4.41 5.33
C PHE A 87 1.49 -3.71 6.51
N VAL A 88 0.90 -4.46 7.44
CA VAL A 88 0.28 -3.90 8.65
C VAL A 88 1.31 -3.15 9.51
N ALA A 89 2.51 -3.69 9.67
CA ALA A 89 3.59 -3.03 10.41
C ALA A 89 4.01 -1.70 9.76
N MET A 90 4.09 -1.64 8.43
CA MET A 90 4.39 -0.41 7.71
C MET A 90 3.29 0.65 7.89
N VAL A 91 2.02 0.25 7.80
CA VAL A 91 0.88 1.14 8.02
C VAL A 91 0.91 1.69 9.45
N ALA A 92 1.09 0.83 10.45
CA ALA A 92 1.15 1.22 11.85
C ALA A 92 2.27 2.25 12.10
N ALA A 93 3.49 1.95 11.66
CA ALA A 93 4.64 2.85 11.81
C ALA A 93 4.40 4.21 11.15
N ARG A 94 3.73 4.24 9.99
CA ARG A 94 3.42 5.48 9.28
C ARG A 94 2.38 6.33 10.01
N LEU A 95 1.41 5.69 10.66
CA LEU A 95 0.37 6.36 11.45
C LEU A 95 0.93 6.89 12.77
N GLU A 96 1.77 6.13 13.46
CA GLU A 96 2.49 6.60 14.65
C GLU A 96 3.37 7.81 14.32
N GLY A 97 4.13 7.76 13.23
CA GLY A 97 4.98 8.87 12.78
C GLY A 97 4.24 10.09 12.23
N ALA A 98 2.94 9.99 11.93
CA ALA A 98 2.11 11.13 11.53
C ALA A 98 1.48 11.85 12.73
N GLY A 99 1.47 11.24 13.91
CA GLY A 99 0.94 11.80 15.16
C GLY A 99 1.96 12.49 16.06
N ALA A 100 3.21 12.67 15.60
CA ALA A 100 4.32 13.30 16.33
C ALA A 100 4.62 14.72 15.81
#